data_AF-A0AAD7NB96-F1
#
_entry.id   AF-A0AAD7NB96-F1
#
_cell.length_a   1.000
_cell.length_b   1.000
_cell.length_c   1.000
_cell.angle_alpha   90.00
_cell.angle_beta   90.00
_cell.angle_gamma   90.00
#
_symmetry.space_group_name_H-M   'P 1'
#
loop_
_entity.id
_entity.type
_entity.pdbx_description
1 polymer ?
#
loop_
_entity_poly.entity_id
_entity_poly.type
_entity_poly.pdbx_seq_one_letter_code
_entity_poly.pdbx_strand_id
1 'polypeptide(L)'
;MCPMGLDIGGFHVTPDIVSKHLQVDGISQQQIDALLNPIDHQDAPLVYDLLRVLWTLPDAPAMASPNFIHAWVALQVFGRLAQHLVTQGNLEAGAIGTENLT
;
A
#
# COMPACT_ATOMS: atom_id res chain seq x y z
N MET A 1 10.55 13.51 12.07
CA MET A 1 9.76 13.76 10.84
C MET A 1 10.67 13.47 9.66
N CYS A 2 10.54 12.30 9.03
CA CYS A 2 11.22 12.01 7.77
C CYS A 2 10.32 12.56 6.64
N PRO A 3 10.74 13.59 5.88
CA PRO A 3 9.88 14.30 4.94
C PRO A 3 9.98 13.72 3.53
N MET A 4 10.27 12.43 3.37
CA MET A 4 10.46 11.85 2.04
C MET A 4 9.21 11.10 1.63
N GLY A 5 8.39 11.78 0.83
CA GLY A 5 7.39 11.14 0.00
C GLY A 5 8.04 10.25 -1.07
N LEU A 6 7.20 9.67 -1.93
CA LEU A 6 7.61 8.75 -2.98
C LEU A 6 7.11 9.25 -4.34
N ASP A 7 8.03 9.34 -5.31
CA ASP A 7 7.65 9.64 -6.69
C ASP A 7 7.16 8.38 -7.42
N ILE A 8 5.92 8.40 -7.87
CA ILE A 8 5.30 7.31 -8.62
C ILE A 8 4.75 7.87 -9.93
N GLY A 9 5.27 7.41 -11.07
CA GLY A 9 4.76 7.82 -12.39
C GLY A 9 4.84 9.33 -12.66
N GLY A 10 5.78 10.04 -12.04
CA GLY A 10 5.92 11.50 -12.13
C GLY A 10 5.07 12.29 -11.14
N PHE A 11 4.41 11.62 -10.18
CA PHE A 11 3.63 12.26 -9.13
C PHE A 11 4.27 12.02 -7.75
N HIS A 12 4.52 13.10 -7.01
CA HIS A 12 5.12 13.03 -5.68
C HIS A 12 4.06 12.76 -4.61
N VAL A 13 4.05 11.55 -4.04
CA VAL A 13 3.11 11.11 -3.02
C VAL A 13 3.67 11.40 -1.63
N THR A 14 2.98 12.21 -0.85
CA THR A 14 3.31 12.51 0.56
C THR A 14 2.38 11.78 1.52
N PRO A 15 2.75 11.62 2.80
CA PRO A 15 1.86 11.03 3.81
C PRO A 15 0.49 11.73 3.91
N ASP A 16 0.45 13.07 3.75
CA ASP A 16 -0.81 13.83 3.74
C ASP A 16 -1.70 13.46 2.55
N ILE A 17 -1.10 13.19 1.38
CA ILE A 17 -1.84 12.74 0.20
C ILE A 17 -2.43 11.35 0.48
N VAL A 18 -1.63 10.43 1.02
CA VAL A 18 -2.10 9.07 1.39
C VAL A 18 -3.25 9.16 2.39
N SER A 19 -3.08 9.91 3.47
CA SER A 19 -4.11 10.12 4.51
C SER A 19 -5.45 10.57 3.93
N LYS A 20 -5.45 11.59 3.06
CA LYS A 20 -6.67 12.08 2.40
C LYS A 20 -7.35 11.02 1.54
N HIS A 21 -6.58 10.17 0.85
CA HIS A 21 -7.12 9.10 0.01
C HIS A 21 -7.73 7.99 0.87
N LEU A 22 -7.06 7.59 1.95
CA LEU A 22 -7.56 6.60 2.90
C LEU A 22 -8.86 7.05 3.60
N GLN A 23 -8.97 8.35 3.96
CA GLN A 23 -10.20 8.89 4.52
C GLN A 23 -11.38 8.80 3.55
N VAL A 24 -11.16 9.08 2.26
CA VAL A 24 -12.20 8.97 1.22
C VAL A 24 -12.65 7.53 1.02
N ASP A 25 -11.73 6.56 1.17
CA ASP A 25 -12.01 5.13 1.13
C ASP A 25 -12.71 4.61 2.41
N GLY A 26 -12.97 5.49 3.39
CA GLY A 26 -13.72 5.17 4.60
C GLY A 26 -12.86 4.64 5.76
N ILE A 27 -11.54 4.73 5.67
CA ILE A 27 -10.63 4.36 6.76
C ILE A 27 -10.68 5.42 7.86
N SER A 28 -10.81 4.99 9.11
CA SER A 28 -10.88 5.91 10.25
C SER A 28 -9.56 6.65 10.51
N GLN A 29 -9.62 7.85 11.08
CA GLN A 29 -8.41 8.63 11.41
C GLN A 29 -7.45 7.86 12.32
N GLN A 30 -7.98 7.13 13.31
CA GLN A 30 -7.17 6.31 14.21
C GLN A 30 -6.40 5.22 13.46
N GLN A 31 -7.02 4.57 12.47
CA GLN A 31 -6.35 3.58 11.62
C GLN A 31 -5.29 4.25 10.75
N ILE A 32 -5.58 5.42 10.18
CA ILE A 32 -4.62 6.17 9.37
C ILE A 32 -3.40 6.58 10.19
N ASP A 33 -3.62 7.11 11.39
CA ASP A 33 -2.53 7.53 12.29
C ASP A 33 -1.65 6.34 12.68
N ALA A 34 -2.25 5.17 12.90
CA ALA A 34 -1.50 3.94 13.12
C ALA A 34 -0.71 3.56 11.86
N LEU A 35 -1.37 3.43 10.69
CA LEU A 35 -0.78 3.01 9.41
C LEU A 35 0.35 3.93 8.93
N LEU A 36 0.28 5.22 9.23
CA LEU A 36 1.25 6.22 8.80
C LEU A 36 2.25 6.62 9.90
N ASN A 37 2.29 5.92 11.04
CA ASN A 37 3.22 6.21 12.12
C ASN A 37 4.67 5.91 11.69
N PRO A 38 5.53 6.92 11.48
CA PRO A 38 6.87 6.71 10.96
C PRO A 38 7.86 6.16 12.00
N ILE A 39 7.47 6.11 13.28
CA ILE A 39 8.30 5.63 14.39
C ILE A 39 8.08 4.12 14.61
N ASP A 40 6.96 3.60 14.13
CA ASP A 40 6.62 2.18 14.27
C ASP A 40 7.32 1.32 13.21
N HIS A 41 8.63 1.15 13.41
CA HIS A 41 9.49 0.36 12.52
C HIS A 41 9.38 -1.16 12.73
N GLN A 42 8.53 -1.62 13.65
CA GLN A 42 8.52 -3.01 14.13
C GLN A 42 7.22 -3.75 13.80
N ASP A 43 6.14 -3.05 13.40
CA ASP A 43 4.85 -3.67 13.12
C ASP A 43 4.71 -4.06 11.63
N ALA A 44 5.38 -5.13 11.23
CA ALA A 44 5.27 -5.70 9.88
C ALA A 44 3.80 -5.98 9.44
N PRO A 45 2.88 -6.42 10.33
CA PRO A 45 1.45 -6.49 10.06
C PRO A 45 0.83 -5.16 9.61
N LEU A 46 1.21 -4.05 10.25
CA LEU A 46 0.69 -2.72 9.94
C LEU A 46 1.11 -2.26 8.53
N VAL A 47 2.35 -2.54 8.13
CA VAL A 47 2.83 -2.27 6.76
C VAL A 47 2.08 -3.13 5.75
N TYR A 48 1.86 -4.41 6.05
CA TYR A 48 1.08 -5.28 5.19
C TYR A 48 -0.37 -4.79 5.05
N ASP A 49 -0.99 -4.34 6.14
CA ASP A 49 -2.35 -3.78 6.12
C ASP A 49 -2.40 -2.50 5.28
N LEU A 50 -1.39 -1.62 5.36
CA LEU A 50 -1.29 -0.44 4.49
C LEU A 50 -1.22 -0.86 3.01
N LEU A 51 -0.33 -1.79 2.67
CA LEU A 51 -0.21 -2.31 1.30
C LEU A 51 -1.52 -2.97 0.84
N ARG A 52 -2.22 -3.64 1.76
CA ARG A 52 -3.51 -4.30 1.52
C ARG A 52 -4.63 -3.29 1.28
N VAL A 53 -4.57 -2.10 1.87
CA VAL A 53 -5.51 -1.04 1.53
C VAL A 53 -5.17 -0.48 0.14
N LEU A 54 -3.89 -0.16 -0.12
CA LEU A 54 -3.47 0.43 -1.40
C LEU A 54 -3.77 -0.47 -2.62
N TRP A 55 -3.60 -1.79 -2.50
CA TRP A 55 -3.84 -2.71 -3.61
C TRP A 55 -5.33 -2.98 -3.91
N THR A 56 -6.25 -2.56 -3.02
CA THR A 56 -7.70 -2.81 -3.08
C THR A 56 -8.49 -1.53 -3.30
N LEU A 57 -7.78 -0.40 -3.47
CA LEU A 57 -8.38 0.89 -3.78
C LEU A 57 -9.33 0.76 -5.00
N PRO A 58 -10.59 1.18 -4.86
CA PRO A 58 -11.56 1.17 -5.95
C PRO A 58 -11.17 2.16 -7.04
N ASP A 59 -11.94 2.24 -8.12
CA ASP A 59 -11.72 3.26 -9.14
C ASP A 59 -11.86 4.67 -8.56
N ALA A 60 -11.10 5.62 -9.12
CA ALA A 60 -11.09 7.00 -8.63
C ALA A 60 -12.51 7.61 -8.69
N PRO A 61 -12.90 8.43 -7.70
CA PRO A 61 -14.22 9.07 -7.69
C PRO A 61 -14.44 9.93 -8.95
N ALA A 62 -15.59 9.79 -9.61
CA ALA A 62 -15.89 10.44 -10.89
C ALA A 62 -15.86 11.98 -10.85
N MET A 63 -16.02 12.59 -9.67
CA MET A 63 -16.01 14.05 -9.47
C MET A 63 -14.71 14.57 -8.81
N ALA A 64 -13.66 13.77 -8.78
CA ALA A 64 -12.38 14.18 -8.19
C ALA A 64 -11.61 15.17 -9.08
N SER A 65 -10.74 15.97 -8.46
CA SER A 65 -9.85 16.86 -9.20
C SER A 65 -8.80 16.05 -9.98
N PRO A 66 -8.25 16.58 -11.09
CA PRO A 66 -7.21 15.88 -11.86
C PRO A 66 -5.99 15.48 -11.02
N ASN A 67 -5.55 16.34 -10.09
CA ASN A 67 -4.45 16.02 -9.17
C ASN A 67 -4.80 14.87 -8.21
N PHE A 68 -6.04 14.83 -7.73
CA PHE A 68 -6.50 13.73 -6.88
C PHE A 68 -6.55 12.42 -7.67
N ILE A 69 -7.04 12.45 -8.91
CA ILE A 69 -7.06 11.27 -9.79
C ILE A 69 -5.63 10.78 -10.06
N HIS A 70 -4.68 11.67 -10.33
CA HIS A 70 -3.27 11.30 -10.53
C HIS A 70 -2.65 10.64 -9.29
N ALA A 71 -2.90 11.19 -8.10
CA ALA A 71 -2.49 10.58 -6.84
C ALA A 71 -3.13 9.20 -6.64
N TRP A 72 -4.43 9.08 -6.91
CA TRP A 72 -5.19 7.83 -6.80
C TRP A 72 -4.62 6.73 -7.72
N VAL A 73 -4.35 7.06 -8.98
CA VAL A 73 -3.76 6.14 -9.96
C VAL A 73 -2.34 5.74 -9.54
N ALA A 74 -1.53 6.68 -9.04
CA ALA A 74 -0.20 6.38 -8.51
C ALA A 74 -0.26 5.37 -7.36
N LEU A 75 -1.17 5.57 -6.41
CA LEU A 75 -1.39 4.65 -5.28
C LEU A 75 -1.85 3.27 -5.75
N GLN A 76 -2.76 3.19 -6.72
CA GLN A 76 -3.19 1.91 -7.31
C GLN A 76 -2.03 1.17 -8.00
N VAL A 77 -1.18 1.87 -8.75
CA VAL A 77 0.00 1.28 -9.41
C VAL A 77 0.94 0.69 -8.37
N PHE A 78 1.24 1.45 -7.32
CA PHE A 78 2.10 0.98 -6.24
C PHE A 78 1.48 -0.20 -5.49
N GLY A 79 0.18 -0.15 -5.17
CA GLY A 79 -0.55 -1.24 -4.54
C GLY A 79 -0.50 -2.53 -5.35
N ARG A 80 -0.75 -2.47 -6.67
CA ARG A 80 -0.65 -3.63 -7.57
C ARG A 80 0.76 -4.20 -7.62
N LEU A 81 1.79 -3.34 -7.68
CA LEU A 81 3.19 -3.78 -7.63
C LEU A 81 3.49 -4.52 -6.32
N ALA A 82 3.10 -3.94 -5.18
CA ALA A 82 3.27 -4.55 -3.88
C ALA A 82 2.54 -5.90 -3.77
N GLN A 83 1.33 -6.01 -4.34
CA GLN A 83 0.60 -7.27 -4.43
C GLN A 83 1.40 -8.36 -5.12
N HIS A 84 1.96 -8.07 -6.29
CA HIS A 84 2.77 -9.04 -7.00
C HIS A 84 4.01 -9.43 -6.21
N LEU A 85 4.69 -8.49 -5.54
CA LEU A 85 5.90 -8.80 -4.76
C LEU A 85 5.59 -9.68 -3.54
N VAL A 86 4.50 -9.41 -2.83
CA VAL A 86 4.16 -10.15 -1.61
C VAL A 86 3.52 -11.51 -1.93
N THR A 87 2.66 -11.59 -2.95
CA THR A 87 1.97 -12.84 -3.31
C THR A 87 2.86 -13.83 -4.08
N GLN A 88 3.85 -13.33 -4.84
CA GLN A 88 4.82 -14.20 -5.53
C GLN A 88 5.93 -14.72 -4.58
N GLY A 89 6.19 -14.04 -3.46
CA GLY A 89 7.14 -14.50 -2.43
C GLY A 89 6.71 -15.77 -1.68
N ASN A 90 5.43 -16.17 -1.79
CA ASN A 90 4.90 -17.39 -1.16
C ASN A 90 4.99 -18.65 -2.05
N LEU A 91 5.56 -18.56 -3.25
CA LEU A 91 5.63 -19.70 -4.19
C LEU A 91 6.83 -20.63 -3.96
N GLU A 92 7.79 -20.27 -3.09
CA GLU A 92 9.02 -21.05 -2.88
C GLU A 92 9.13 -21.71 -1.48
N ALA A 93 8.23 -21.39 -0.54
CA ALA A 93 8.30 -21.94 0.82
C ALA A 93 7.67 -23.35 0.98
N GLY A 94 7.07 -23.90 -0.08
CA GLY A 94 6.33 -25.18 -0.04
C GLY A 94 6.91 -26.33 -0.87
N ALA A 95 8.05 -26.14 -1.55
CA ALA A 95 8.55 -27.10 -2.54
C ALA A 95 9.91 -27.74 -2.22
N ILE A 96 10.26 -27.86 -0.93
CA ILE A 96 11.42 -28.68 -0.52
C ILE A 96 11.04 -29.60 0.65
N GLY A 97 10.71 -30.84 0.31
CA GLY A 97 10.72 -31.96 1.25
C GLY A 97 9.52 -32.89 1.15
N THR A 98 9.63 -33.95 0.35
CA THR A 98 9.38 -35.35 0.75
C THR A 98 9.42 -36.27 -0.46
N GLU A 99 10.60 -36.47 -1.05
CA GLU A 99 10.83 -37.69 -1.82
C GLU A 99 12.28 -38.14 -1.62
N ASN A 100 12.46 -39.04 -0.65
CA ASN A 100 13.39 -40.18 -0.71
C ASN A 100 13.44 -40.90 0.64
N LEU A 101 12.39 -41.66 0.93
CA LEU A 101 12.47 -42.88 1.73
C LEU A 101 11.47 -43.85 1.12
N THR A 102 11.89 -44.66 0.14
CA THR A 102 11.87 -46.14 0.16
C THR A 102 12.62 -46.66 -1.06
#